data_AF-A0A4R6DJ27-F1
#
_entry.id   AF-A0A4R6DJ27-F1
#
_cell.length_a   1.000
_cell.length_b   1.000
_cell.length_c   1.000
_cell.angle_alpha   90.00
_cell.angle_beta   90.00
_cell.angle_gamma   90.00
#
_symmetry.space_group_name_H-M   'P 1'
#
loop_
_entity.id
_entity.type
_entity.pdbx_description
1 polymer ?
#
loop_
_entity_poly.entity_id
_entity_poly.type
_entity_poly.pdbx_seq_one_letter_code
_entity_poly.pdbx_strand_id
1 'polypeptide(L)'
;MTDDAEPSLPTAAESADHLDRPAAFFSALLTEHFVLESARSITVSESSSRSSLYLTTLSSSLVAFGFLAHTPFALGFLAAIIPVIVLLGVFTYERLVETSLEDVAALAAMQRIRRYYGRLLPGAGTYFTMPRGRHAANELLDIGRAPSWYRLLFTMSSAVAFVNSIVAGAGVAILMDQLGAADPGSIVWGVVATVALAAAHLAYQRRSYRTAHRLIAQAEALDEWK
;
A
#
# COMPACT_ATOMS: atom_id res chain seq x y z
N MET A 1 -48.76 -37.64 32.97
CA MET A 1 -47.74 -36.58 32.85
C MET A 1 -46.62 -37.21 32.06
N THR A 2 -46.71 -37.16 30.74
CA THR A 2 -45.72 -37.72 29.81
C THR A 2 -44.51 -36.81 29.86
N ASP A 3 -43.37 -37.39 30.23
CA ASP A 3 -42.06 -36.76 30.22
C ASP A 3 -41.66 -36.60 28.75
N ASP A 4 -41.99 -35.45 28.16
CA ASP A 4 -41.51 -35.04 26.84
C ASP A 4 -40.00 -34.79 26.96
N ALA A 5 -39.22 -35.86 26.81
CA ALA A 5 -37.77 -35.77 26.71
C ALA A 5 -37.42 -34.84 25.54
N GLU A 6 -36.97 -33.61 25.83
CA GLU A 6 -36.44 -32.71 24.82
C GLU A 6 -35.38 -33.47 24.00
N PRO A 7 -35.48 -33.52 22.66
CA PRO A 7 -34.48 -34.17 21.85
C PRO A 7 -33.13 -33.50 22.12
N SER A 8 -32.20 -34.25 22.72
CA SER A 8 -30.87 -33.77 23.07
C SER A 8 -30.20 -33.19 21.84
N LEU A 9 -29.83 -31.91 21.90
CA LEU A 9 -29.17 -31.22 20.79
C LEU A 9 -27.92 -32.02 20.37
N PRO A 10 -27.71 -32.25 19.06
CA PRO A 10 -26.59 -33.02 18.57
C PRO A 10 -25.27 -32.37 18.98
N THR A 11 -24.24 -33.20 19.17
CA THR A 11 -22.91 -32.70 19.52
C THR A 11 -22.30 -31.89 18.37
N ALA A 12 -21.33 -31.03 18.67
CA ALA A 12 -20.66 -30.22 17.65
C ALA A 12 -19.98 -31.06 16.55
N ALA A 13 -19.52 -32.26 16.90
CA ALA A 13 -18.92 -33.22 15.97
C ALA A 13 -19.96 -33.79 14.99
N GLU A 14 -21.12 -34.24 15.49
CA GLU A 14 -22.21 -34.77 14.66
C GLU A 14 -22.83 -33.68 13.77
N SER A 15 -22.93 -32.45 14.29
CA SER A 15 -23.41 -31.31 13.51
C SER A 15 -22.49 -30.96 12.32
N ALA A 16 -21.18 -31.17 12.46
CA ALA A 16 -20.22 -30.94 11.39
C ALA A 16 -20.33 -32.00 10.27
N ASP A 17 -20.68 -33.24 10.61
CA ASP A 17 -20.88 -34.33 9.64
C ASP A 17 -22.16 -34.14 8.79
N HIS A 18 -23.15 -33.40 9.32
CA HIS A 18 -24.41 -33.08 8.64
C HIS A 18 -24.41 -31.73 7.91
N LEU A 19 -23.27 -31.04 7.84
CA LEU A 19 -23.19 -29.70 7.25
C LEU A 19 -23.42 -29.75 5.74
N ASP A 20 -24.36 -28.95 5.23
CA ASP A 20 -24.59 -28.80 3.79
C ASP A 20 -23.36 -28.14 3.13
N ARG A 21 -22.54 -28.97 2.47
CA ARG A 21 -21.22 -28.58 1.94
C ARG A 21 -21.27 -27.36 1.02
N PRO A 22 -22.24 -27.22 0.07
CA PRO A 22 -22.38 -26.03 -0.77
C PRO A 22 -22.71 -24.76 0.03
N ALA A 23 -23.65 -24.83 0.98
CA ALA A 23 -24.00 -23.68 1.83
C ALA A 23 -22.85 -23.27 2.75
N ALA A 24 -22.12 -24.25 3.30
CA ALA A 24 -20.92 -24.02 4.09
C ALA A 24 -19.81 -23.36 3.27
N PHE A 25 -19.58 -23.82 2.04
CA PHE A 25 -18.61 -23.21 1.13
C PHE A 25 -18.99 -21.78 0.73
N PHE A 26 -20.27 -21.53 0.44
CA PHE A 26 -20.75 -20.17 0.14
C PHE A 26 -20.56 -19.23 1.33
N SER A 27 -20.87 -19.70 2.54
CA SER A 27 -20.64 -18.96 3.78
C SER A 27 -19.16 -18.65 3.97
N ALA A 28 -18.28 -19.63 3.75
CA ALA A 28 -16.82 -19.45 3.84
C ALA A 28 -16.31 -18.42 2.81
N LEU A 29 -16.79 -18.45 1.57
CA LEU A 29 -16.43 -17.46 0.54
C LEU A 29 -16.90 -16.04 0.90
N LEU A 30 -18.11 -15.90 1.48
CA LEU A 30 -18.60 -14.61 1.95
C LEU A 30 -17.74 -14.09 3.11
N THR A 31 -17.43 -14.94 4.09
CA THR A 31 -16.54 -14.58 5.20
C THR A 31 -15.16 -14.16 4.68
N GLU A 32 -14.58 -14.92 3.76
CA GLU A 32 -13.30 -14.60 3.14
C GLU A 32 -13.35 -13.23 2.42
N HIS A 33 -14.44 -12.94 1.70
CA HIS A 33 -14.60 -11.64 1.05
C HIS A 33 -14.56 -10.48 2.06
N PHE A 34 -15.29 -10.59 3.18
CA PHE A 34 -15.28 -9.58 4.23
C PHE A 34 -13.96 -9.48 4.98
N VAL A 35 -13.24 -10.60 5.15
CA VAL A 35 -11.89 -10.60 5.73
C VAL A 35 -10.92 -9.84 4.82
N LEU A 36 -10.95 -10.10 3.50
CA LEU A 36 -10.13 -9.40 2.51
C LEU A 36 -10.47 -7.90 2.43
N GLU A 37 -11.75 -7.55 2.47
CA GLU A 37 -12.18 -6.14 2.51
C GLU A 37 -11.73 -5.44 3.80
N SER A 38 -11.84 -6.12 4.94
CA SER A 38 -11.38 -5.60 6.24
C SER A 38 -9.87 -5.39 6.25
N ALA A 39 -9.11 -6.38 5.77
CA ALA A 39 -7.65 -6.29 5.64
C ALA A 39 -7.26 -5.08 4.78
N ARG A 40 -7.92 -4.91 3.63
CA ARG A 40 -7.72 -3.76 2.74
C ARG A 40 -8.00 -2.42 3.43
N SER A 41 -9.11 -2.31 4.17
CA SER A 41 -9.46 -1.11 4.92
C SER A 41 -8.40 -0.76 5.97
N ILE A 42 -7.89 -1.76 6.69
CA ILE A 42 -6.80 -1.60 7.67
C ILE A 42 -5.53 -1.09 6.98
N THR A 43 -5.12 -1.73 5.89
CA THR A 43 -3.94 -1.37 5.10
C THR A 43 -4.02 0.06 4.54
N VAL A 44 -5.19 0.49 4.07
CA VAL A 44 -5.43 1.88 3.62
C VAL A 44 -5.37 2.87 4.80
N SER A 45 -5.98 2.53 5.93
CA SER A 45 -5.96 3.35 7.14
C SER A 45 -4.54 3.53 7.69
N GLU A 46 -3.76 2.44 7.75
CA GLU A 46 -2.35 2.49 8.14
C GLU A 46 -1.54 3.41 7.21
N SER A 47 -1.71 3.25 5.89
CA SER A 47 -1.04 4.06 4.88
C SER A 47 -1.35 5.56 5.04
N SER A 48 -2.63 5.89 5.26
CA SER A 48 -3.08 7.26 5.50
C SER A 48 -2.52 7.84 6.80
N SER A 49 -2.55 7.06 7.88
CA SER A 49 -2.00 7.45 9.19
C SER A 49 -0.51 7.75 9.12
N ARG A 50 0.28 6.85 8.52
CA ARG A 50 1.74 7.04 8.36
C ARG A 50 2.08 8.25 7.49
N SER A 51 1.36 8.43 6.38
CA SER A 51 1.54 9.60 5.51
C SER A 51 1.22 10.90 6.25
N SER A 52 0.13 10.91 7.03
CA SER A 52 -0.28 12.06 7.82
C SER A 52 0.72 12.38 8.92
N LEU A 53 1.26 11.37 9.61
CA LEU A 53 2.32 11.54 10.60
C LEU A 53 3.56 12.17 9.97
N TYR A 54 4.03 11.64 8.83
CA TYR A 54 5.17 12.19 8.12
C TYR A 54 4.96 13.67 7.73
N LEU A 55 3.84 14.00 7.08
CA LEU A 55 3.55 15.37 6.65
C LEU A 55 3.37 16.33 7.83
N THR A 56 2.76 15.87 8.92
CA THR A 56 2.58 16.68 10.13
C THR A 56 3.92 16.96 10.81
N THR A 57 4.79 15.95 10.92
CA THR A 57 6.15 16.13 11.45
C THR A 57 6.95 17.08 10.58
N LEU A 58 6.97 16.89 9.26
CA LEU A 58 7.65 17.78 8.31
C LEU A 58 7.14 19.22 8.43
N SER A 59 5.82 19.41 8.42
CA SER A 59 5.20 20.73 8.56
C SER A 59 5.56 21.40 9.89
N SER A 60 5.47 20.66 11.01
CA SER A 60 5.81 21.19 12.33
C SER A 60 7.28 21.58 12.43
N SER A 61 8.18 20.80 11.82
CA SER A 61 9.60 21.14 11.73
C SER A 61 9.87 22.39 10.90
N LEU A 62 9.15 22.58 9.79
CA LEU A 62 9.24 23.81 8.99
C LEU A 62 8.72 25.03 9.75
N VAL A 63 7.64 24.88 10.52
CA VAL A 63 7.13 25.94 11.41
C VAL A 63 8.16 26.28 12.49
N ALA A 64 8.75 25.28 13.15
CA ALA A 64 9.81 25.48 14.13
C ALA A 64 11.03 26.17 13.53
N PHE A 65 11.44 25.77 12.33
CA PHE A 65 12.50 26.44 11.57
C PHE A 65 12.15 27.91 11.29
N GLY A 66 10.91 28.21 10.90
CA GLY A 66 10.45 29.58 10.68
C GLY A 66 10.66 30.50 11.88
N PHE A 67 10.45 29.99 13.10
CA PHE A 67 10.75 30.74 14.33
C PHE A 67 12.26 30.90 14.58
N LEU A 68 13.08 29.93 14.18
CA LEU A 68 14.53 29.95 14.36
C LEU A 68 15.28 30.66 13.22
N ALA A 69 14.64 30.98 12.10
CA ALA A 69 15.29 31.37 10.85
C ALA A 69 16.26 32.56 10.98
N HIS A 70 15.99 33.50 11.89
CA HIS A 70 16.82 34.69 12.13
C HIS A 70 17.78 34.53 13.32
N THR A 71 17.93 33.32 13.85
CA THR A 71 18.78 33.01 15.00
C THR A 71 20.05 32.26 14.54
N PRO A 72 21.15 32.32 15.31
CA PRO A 72 22.35 31.54 15.00
C PRO A 72 22.12 30.01 15.08
N PHE A 73 21.01 29.56 15.66
CA PHE A 73 20.68 28.14 15.82
C PHE A 73 19.96 27.53 14.59
N ALA A 74 19.53 28.35 13.63
CA ALA A 74 18.79 27.91 12.43
C ALA A 74 19.46 26.73 11.71
N LEU A 75 20.77 26.85 11.47
CA LEU A 75 21.53 25.84 10.74
C LEU A 75 21.72 24.56 11.54
N GLY A 76 22.04 24.68 12.83
CA GLY A 76 22.15 23.53 13.73
C GLY A 76 20.82 22.76 13.85
N PHE A 77 19.70 23.47 13.89
CA PHE A 77 18.37 22.86 13.86
C PHE A 77 18.11 22.10 12.55
N LEU A 78 18.40 22.71 11.40
CA LEU A 78 18.26 22.04 10.09
C LEU A 78 19.14 20.80 9.98
N ALA A 79 20.40 20.89 10.42
CA ALA A 79 21.33 19.77 10.42
C ALA A 79 20.86 18.59 11.28
N ALA A 80 20.12 18.86 12.36
CA ALA A 80 19.55 17.83 13.21
C ALA A 80 18.24 17.26 12.67
N ILE A 81 17.32 18.12 12.20
CA ILE A 81 15.95 17.70 11.88
C ILE A 81 15.81 17.09 10.48
N ILE A 82 16.60 17.55 9.50
CA ILE A 82 16.53 17.04 8.12
C ILE A 82 16.82 15.54 8.07
N PRO A 83 17.91 15.01 8.66
CA PRO A 83 18.18 13.56 8.67
C PRO A 83 17.05 12.76 9.32
N VAL A 84 16.46 13.26 10.40
CA VAL A 84 15.34 12.62 11.12
C VAL A 84 14.11 12.53 10.21
N ILE A 85 13.75 13.62 9.53
CA ILE A 85 12.61 13.63 8.60
C ILE A 85 12.87 12.71 7.42
N VAL A 86 14.08 12.74 6.84
CA VAL A 86 14.44 11.90 5.69
C VAL A 86 14.31 10.42 6.05
N LEU A 87 14.83 10.03 7.22
CA LEU A 87 14.76 8.67 7.73
C LEU A 87 13.32 8.23 8.03
N LEU A 88 12.52 9.12 8.65
CA LEU A 88 11.08 8.89 8.85
C LEU A 88 10.35 8.70 7.51
N GLY A 89 10.67 9.51 6.51
CA GLY A 89 10.09 9.42 5.17
C GLY A 89 10.47 8.12 4.45
N VAL A 90 11.71 7.64 4.60
CA VAL A 90 12.14 6.35 4.06
C VAL A 90 11.35 5.20 4.67
N PHE A 91 11.21 5.15 6.00
CA PHE A 91 10.42 4.09 6.65
C PHE A 91 8.93 4.16 6.29
N THR A 92 8.40 5.38 6.18
CA THR A 92 7.01 5.59 5.76
C THR A 92 6.82 5.09 4.33
N TYR A 93 7.74 5.41 3.44
CA TYR A 93 7.73 4.96 2.05
C TYR A 93 7.78 3.43 1.92
N GLU A 94 8.71 2.76 2.61
CA GLU A 94 8.84 1.30 2.57
C GLU A 94 7.54 0.61 2.95
N ARG A 95 6.94 1.02 4.08
CA ARG A 95 5.66 0.44 4.51
C ARG A 95 4.53 0.76 3.54
N LEU A 96 4.51 1.95 2.95
CA LEU A 96 3.54 2.32 1.91
C LEU A 96 3.67 1.48 0.64
N VAL A 97 4.88 1.02 0.29
CA VAL A 97 5.09 0.07 -0.82
C VAL A 97 4.53 -1.29 -0.45
N GLU A 98 4.83 -1.79 0.76
CA GLU A 98 4.35 -3.08 1.25
C GLU A 98 2.81 -3.13 1.34
N THR A 99 2.19 -2.12 1.96
CA THR A 99 0.73 -2.02 2.06
C THR A 99 0.07 -1.95 0.68
N SER A 100 0.71 -1.31 -0.31
CA SER A 100 0.20 -1.33 -1.67
C SER A 100 0.28 -2.70 -2.34
N LEU A 101 1.25 -3.54 -2.00
CA LEU A 101 1.35 -4.90 -2.51
C LEU A 101 0.32 -5.82 -1.83
N GLU A 102 0.14 -5.68 -0.51
CA GLU A 102 -0.93 -6.35 0.24
C GLU A 102 -2.31 -6.02 -0.36
N ASP A 103 -2.55 -4.75 -0.69
CA ASP A 103 -3.80 -4.30 -1.33
C ASP A 103 -4.04 -5.00 -2.68
N VAL A 104 -3.01 -5.06 -3.53
CA VAL A 104 -3.10 -5.73 -4.84
C VAL A 104 -3.38 -7.23 -4.68
N ALA A 105 -2.73 -7.89 -3.73
CA ALA A 105 -2.96 -9.31 -3.46
C ALA A 105 -4.39 -9.57 -2.97
N ALA A 106 -4.89 -8.74 -2.05
CA ALA A 106 -6.27 -8.84 -1.56
C ALA A 106 -7.31 -8.61 -2.68
N LEU A 107 -7.06 -7.65 -3.56
CA LEU A 107 -7.87 -7.41 -4.76
C LEU A 107 -7.94 -8.61 -5.69
N ALA A 108 -6.79 -9.24 -5.98
CA ALA A 108 -6.74 -10.43 -6.82
C ALA A 108 -7.55 -11.59 -6.21
N ALA A 109 -7.46 -11.80 -4.90
CA ALA A 109 -8.25 -12.81 -4.19
C ALA A 109 -9.77 -12.50 -4.23
N MET A 110 -10.17 -11.26 -3.96
CA MET A 110 -11.57 -10.83 -4.06
C MET A 110 -12.13 -11.03 -5.48
N GLN A 111 -11.32 -10.80 -6.51
CA GLN A 111 -11.71 -11.05 -7.89
C GLN A 111 -11.91 -12.52 -8.22
N ARG A 112 -11.12 -13.44 -7.65
CA ARG A 112 -11.38 -14.89 -7.79
C ARG A 112 -12.75 -15.25 -7.23
N ILE A 113 -13.10 -14.74 -6.05
CA ILE A 113 -14.40 -14.97 -5.40
C ILE A 113 -15.54 -14.40 -6.26
N ARG A 114 -15.43 -13.13 -6.70
CA ARG A 114 -16.44 -12.50 -7.57
C ARG A 114 -16.62 -13.26 -8.90
N ARG A 115 -15.56 -13.86 -9.43
CA ARG A 115 -15.60 -14.63 -10.68
C ARG A 115 -16.34 -15.94 -10.49
N TYR A 116 -16.21 -16.57 -9.32
CA TYR A 116 -17.01 -17.73 -8.95
C TYR A 116 -18.50 -17.37 -8.89
N TYR A 117 -18.86 -16.25 -8.24
CA TYR A 117 -20.25 -15.80 -8.19
C TYR A 117 -20.87 -15.52 -9.56
N GLY A 118 -20.10 -14.95 -10.49
CA GLY A 118 -20.54 -14.73 -11.87
C GLY A 118 -20.84 -15.99 -12.69
N ARG A 119 -20.46 -17.18 -12.19
CA ARG A 119 -20.70 -18.48 -12.83
C ARG A 119 -21.88 -19.26 -12.22
N LEU A 120 -22.45 -18.80 -11.11
CA LEU A 120 -23.50 -19.53 -10.38
C LEU A 120 -24.83 -19.60 -11.13
N LEU A 121 -25.25 -18.52 -11.80
CA LEU A 121 -26.50 -18.47 -12.56
C LEU A 121 -26.26 -17.96 -13.99
N PRO A 122 -27.05 -18.44 -14.98
CA PRO A 122 -27.11 -17.81 -16.30
C PRO A 122 -27.43 -16.31 -16.17
N GLY A 123 -26.62 -15.45 -16.77
CA GLY A 123 -26.79 -13.99 -16.70
C GLY A 123 -26.20 -13.31 -15.45
N ALA A 124 -25.70 -14.05 -14.45
CA ALA A 124 -25.08 -13.47 -13.24
C ALA A 124 -23.85 -12.60 -13.54
N GLY A 125 -23.13 -12.90 -14.62
CA GLY A 125 -21.98 -12.11 -15.07
C GLY A 125 -22.29 -10.65 -15.41
N THR A 126 -23.56 -10.29 -15.61
CA THR A 126 -23.99 -8.88 -15.79
C THR A 126 -23.90 -8.07 -14.50
N TYR A 127 -24.12 -8.72 -13.34
CA TYR A 127 -24.07 -8.06 -12.03
C TYR A 127 -22.64 -8.04 -11.45
N PHE A 128 -21.87 -9.10 -11.73
CA PHE A 128 -20.46 -9.21 -11.31
C PHE A 128 -19.53 -8.84 -12.45
N THR A 129 -19.52 -7.55 -12.82
CA THR A 129 -18.64 -7.04 -13.87
C THR A 129 -17.17 -7.21 -13.47
N MET A 130 -16.44 -7.97 -14.28
CA MET A 130 -15.00 -8.17 -14.16
C MET A 130 -14.26 -7.19 -15.07
N PRO A 131 -13.22 -6.50 -14.60
CA PRO A 131 -12.29 -5.84 -15.49
C PRO A 131 -11.66 -6.87 -16.45
N ARG A 132 -11.54 -6.52 -17.74
CA ARG A 132 -10.97 -7.41 -18.77
C ARG A 132 -9.60 -6.90 -19.19
N GLY A 133 -8.57 -7.76 -19.10
CA GLY A 133 -7.24 -7.46 -19.62
C GLY A 133 -6.08 -7.85 -18.68
N ARG A 134 -4.85 -7.58 -19.13
CA ARG A 134 -3.60 -8.02 -18.48
C ARG A 134 -3.35 -7.44 -17.07
N HIS A 135 -4.17 -6.49 -16.63
CA HIS A 135 -4.03 -5.81 -15.33
C HIS A 135 -5.36 -5.76 -14.54
N ALA A 136 -6.31 -6.63 -14.90
CA ALA A 136 -7.58 -6.74 -14.20
C ALA A 136 -7.40 -6.93 -12.68
N ALA A 137 -6.37 -7.66 -12.25
CA ALA A 137 -6.06 -7.92 -10.84
C ALA A 137 -5.92 -6.66 -9.96
N ASN A 138 -5.56 -5.51 -10.54
CA ASN A 138 -5.31 -4.26 -9.80
C ASN A 138 -6.53 -3.33 -9.73
N GLU A 139 -7.69 -3.70 -10.29
CA GLU A 139 -8.87 -2.85 -10.35
C GLU A 139 -10.12 -3.62 -9.92
N LEU A 140 -10.98 -3.05 -9.06
CA LEU A 140 -12.26 -3.69 -8.71
C LEU A 140 -13.33 -3.49 -9.81
N LEU A 141 -13.23 -2.39 -10.55
CA LEU A 141 -14.13 -1.97 -11.62
C LEU A 141 -13.30 -1.37 -12.75
N ASP A 142 -13.73 -1.58 -14.00
CA ASP A 142 -13.11 -1.04 -15.22
C ASP A 142 -13.41 0.48 -15.33
N ILE A 143 -12.90 1.25 -14.37
CA ILE A 143 -13.07 2.70 -14.26
C ILE A 143 -11.71 3.34 -14.54
N GLY A 144 -11.46 3.68 -15.80
CA GLY A 144 -10.32 4.51 -16.21
C GLY A 144 -9.56 4.00 -17.43
N ARG A 145 -8.82 4.90 -18.09
CA ARG A 145 -7.95 4.58 -19.23
C ARG A 145 -6.88 3.54 -18.85
N ALA A 146 -6.52 2.71 -19.83
CA ALA A 146 -5.46 1.70 -19.77
C ALA A 146 -4.22 2.22 -18.97
N PRO A 147 -3.78 1.51 -17.92
CA PRO A 147 -2.75 2.03 -17.04
C PRO A 147 -1.36 1.80 -17.64
N SER A 148 -0.59 2.89 -17.69
CA SER A 148 0.82 2.92 -18.04
C SER A 148 1.66 3.13 -16.78
N TRP A 149 2.99 3.14 -16.95
CA TRP A 149 4.01 3.36 -15.91
C TRP A 149 3.77 4.62 -15.04
N TYR A 150 2.95 5.57 -15.50
CA TYR A 150 2.56 6.77 -14.76
C TYR A 150 1.64 6.53 -13.56
N ARG A 151 0.87 5.43 -13.49
CA ARG A 151 0.03 5.16 -12.30
C ARG A 151 0.84 4.86 -11.03
N LEU A 152 2.08 4.36 -11.19
CA LEU A 152 3.01 4.21 -10.06
C LEU A 152 3.38 5.55 -9.43
N LEU A 153 3.24 6.66 -10.16
CA LEU A 153 3.50 8.03 -9.70
C LEU A 153 2.31 8.68 -8.99
N PHE A 154 1.14 8.05 -9.01
CA PHE A 154 -0.09 8.57 -8.39
C PHE A 154 -0.48 7.80 -7.13
N THR A 155 0.42 6.97 -6.58
CA THR A 155 0.18 6.26 -5.32
C THR A 155 0.60 7.11 -4.13
N MET A 156 -0.04 6.88 -2.98
CA MET A 156 0.30 7.55 -1.72
C MET A 156 1.81 7.39 -1.38
N SER A 157 2.37 6.21 -1.65
CA SER A 157 3.81 5.90 -1.56
C SER A 157 4.67 6.85 -2.40
N SER A 158 4.32 7.04 -3.69
CA SER A 158 5.10 7.89 -4.59
C SER A 158 5.07 9.38 -4.22
N ALA A 159 3.93 9.86 -3.71
CA ALA A 159 3.82 11.23 -3.20
C ALA A 159 4.74 11.45 -2.00
N VAL A 160 4.76 10.51 -1.03
CA VAL A 160 5.67 10.58 0.13
C VAL A 160 7.13 10.49 -0.31
N ALA A 161 7.49 9.58 -1.21
CA ALA A 161 8.85 9.49 -1.75
C ALA A 161 9.32 10.78 -2.41
N PHE A 162 8.43 11.43 -3.17
CA PHE A 162 8.74 12.68 -3.84
C PHE A 162 9.00 13.80 -2.84
N VAL A 163 8.10 13.98 -1.86
CA VAL A 163 8.30 14.94 -0.76
C VAL A 163 9.60 14.65 -0.01
N ASN A 164 9.87 13.38 0.30
CA ASN A 164 11.08 12.98 0.99
C ASN A 164 12.36 13.28 0.20
N SER A 165 12.32 13.09 -1.12
CA SER A 165 13.44 13.41 -2.02
C SER A 165 13.70 14.92 -2.10
N ILE A 166 12.66 15.75 -2.01
CA ILE A 166 12.80 17.21 -1.93
C ILE A 166 13.48 17.59 -0.62
N VAL A 167 13.02 17.06 0.52
CA VAL A 167 13.62 17.34 1.83
C VAL A 167 15.09 16.93 1.87
N ALA A 168 15.41 15.74 1.37
CA ALA A 168 16.79 15.27 1.28
C ALA A 168 17.66 16.14 0.37
N GLY A 169 17.15 16.56 -0.79
CA GLY A 169 17.88 17.46 -1.69
C GLY A 169 18.08 18.86 -1.12
N ALA A 170 17.11 19.39 -0.36
CA ALA A 170 17.29 20.64 0.39
C ALA A 170 18.43 20.50 1.42
N GLY A 171 18.50 19.37 2.13
CA GLY A 171 19.61 19.04 3.02
C GLY A 171 20.96 19.01 2.31
N VAL A 172 21.03 18.41 1.11
CA VAL A 172 22.23 18.39 0.28
C VAL A 172 22.63 19.80 -0.17
N ALA A 173 21.67 20.64 -0.59
CA ALA A 173 21.97 22.02 -0.97
C ALA A 173 22.59 22.81 0.19
N ILE A 174 21.99 22.71 1.38
CA ILE A 174 22.50 23.37 2.60
C ILE A 174 23.89 22.84 2.95
N LEU A 175 24.11 21.53 2.84
CA LEU A 175 25.41 20.93 3.11
C LEU A 175 26.49 21.43 2.14
N MET A 176 26.18 21.53 0.84
CA MET A 176 27.13 22.02 -0.16
C MET A 176 27.45 23.50 0.03
N ASP A 177 26.46 24.30 0.40
CA ASP A 177 26.64 25.71 0.77
C ASP A 177 27.64 25.85 1.93
N GLN A 178 27.46 25.03 2.98
CA GLN A 178 28.38 24.98 4.13
C GLN A 178 29.79 24.49 3.81
N LEU A 179 29.95 23.72 2.72
CA LEU A 179 31.25 23.26 2.23
C LEU A 179 31.95 24.29 1.31
N GLY A 180 31.32 25.45 1.09
CA GLY A 180 31.90 26.54 0.30
C GLY A 180 31.63 26.45 -1.21
N ALA A 181 30.61 25.69 -1.63
CA ALA A 181 30.12 25.78 -3.00
C ALA A 181 29.48 27.16 -3.23
N ALA A 182 29.64 27.73 -4.43
CA ALA A 182 28.96 28.96 -4.79
C ALA A 182 27.43 28.76 -4.79
N ASP A 183 26.66 29.78 -4.40
CA ASP A 183 25.20 29.70 -4.23
C ASP A 183 24.46 28.99 -5.39
N PRO A 184 24.76 29.25 -6.69
CA PRO A 184 24.12 28.54 -7.79
C PRO A 184 24.48 27.05 -7.81
N GLY A 185 25.71 26.70 -7.45
CA GLY A 185 26.22 25.33 -7.40
C GLY A 185 25.55 24.51 -6.29
N SER A 186 25.34 25.09 -5.11
CA SER A 186 24.63 24.46 -3.99
C SER A 186 23.21 24.05 -4.38
N ILE A 187 22.50 24.94 -5.09
CA ILE A 187 21.14 24.66 -5.60
C ILE A 187 21.16 23.52 -6.62
N VAL A 188 22.11 23.52 -7.56
CA VAL A 188 22.21 22.45 -8.57
C VAL A 188 22.43 21.09 -7.88
N TRP A 189 23.32 21.01 -6.89
CA TRP A 189 23.54 19.77 -6.14
C TRP A 189 22.29 19.30 -5.41
N GLY A 190 21.52 20.21 -4.81
CA GLY A 190 20.25 19.86 -4.18
C GLY A 190 19.23 19.31 -5.17
N VAL A 191 19.06 19.97 -6.33
CA VAL A 191 18.15 19.51 -7.39
C VAL A 191 18.58 18.14 -7.92
N VAL A 192 19.88 17.95 -8.19
CA VAL A 192 20.42 16.67 -8.65
C VAL A 192 20.17 15.57 -7.62
N ALA A 193 20.41 15.85 -6.34
CA ALA A 193 20.13 14.90 -5.26
C ALA A 193 18.63 14.55 -5.17
N THR A 194 17.73 15.53 -5.27
CA THR A 194 16.28 15.28 -5.32
C THR A 194 15.91 14.39 -6.48
N VAL A 195 16.40 14.68 -7.69
CA VAL A 195 16.09 13.87 -8.89
C VAL A 195 16.67 12.47 -8.75
N ALA A 196 17.90 12.33 -8.27
CA ALA A 196 18.55 11.04 -8.07
C ALA A 196 17.81 10.18 -7.03
N LEU A 197 17.42 10.77 -5.90
CA LEU A 197 16.66 10.08 -4.86
C LEU A 197 15.25 9.73 -5.33
N ALA A 198 14.55 10.62 -6.02
CA ALA A 198 13.24 10.33 -6.58
C ALA A 198 13.32 9.18 -7.61
N ALA A 199 14.36 9.17 -8.45
CA ALA A 199 14.62 8.08 -9.38
C ALA A 199 14.96 6.77 -8.66
N ALA A 200 15.73 6.82 -7.57
CA ALA A 200 16.08 5.66 -6.75
C ALA A 200 14.82 5.04 -6.09
N HIS A 201 13.97 5.86 -5.46
CA HIS A 201 12.69 5.42 -4.91
C HIS A 201 11.80 4.82 -6.01
N LEU A 202 11.69 5.48 -7.17
CA LEU A 202 10.89 4.94 -8.29
C LEU A 202 11.45 3.62 -8.83
N ALA A 203 12.77 3.48 -8.92
CA ALA A 203 13.43 2.25 -9.33
C ALA A 203 13.21 1.13 -8.31
N TYR A 204 13.28 1.45 -7.02
CA TYR A 204 12.99 0.53 -5.94
C TYR A 204 11.52 0.06 -6.00
N GLN A 205 10.56 0.98 -6.11
CA GLN A 205 9.15 0.66 -6.32
C GLN A 205 8.98 -0.30 -7.49
N ARG A 206 9.52 0.04 -8.66
CA ARG A 206 9.42 -0.81 -9.86
C ARG A 206 10.02 -2.21 -9.65
N ARG A 207 11.13 -2.31 -8.92
CA ARG A 207 11.80 -3.59 -8.65
C ARG A 207 10.97 -4.42 -7.67
N SER A 208 10.44 -3.80 -6.62
CA SER A 208 9.63 -4.47 -5.61
C SER A 208 8.34 -5.04 -6.19
N TYR A 209 7.60 -4.27 -7.01
CA TYR A 209 6.43 -4.77 -7.72
C TYR A 209 6.76 -5.92 -8.69
N ARG A 210 7.89 -5.86 -9.40
CA ARG A 210 8.33 -6.96 -10.28
C ARG A 210 8.65 -8.22 -9.51
N THR A 211 9.28 -8.11 -8.33
CA THR A 211 9.60 -9.24 -7.48
C THR A 211 8.33 -9.85 -6.88
N ALA A 212 7.41 -9.02 -6.37
CA ALA A 212 6.13 -9.48 -5.83
C ALA A 212 5.31 -10.27 -6.87
N HIS A 213 5.22 -9.77 -8.11
CA HIS A 213 4.56 -10.53 -9.19
C HIS A 213 5.23 -11.87 -9.50
N ARG A 214 6.55 -11.98 -9.36
CA ARG A 214 7.27 -13.25 -9.57
C ARG A 214 7.01 -14.25 -8.44
N LEU A 215 6.99 -13.76 -7.19
CA LEU A 215 6.73 -14.61 -6.02
C LEU A 215 5.31 -15.14 -6.01
N ILE A 216 4.32 -14.30 -6.37
CA ILE A 216 2.93 -14.74 -6.51
C ILE A 216 2.80 -15.79 -7.63
N ALA A 217 3.42 -15.55 -8.79
CA ALA A 217 3.41 -16.51 -9.89
C ALA A 217 4.11 -17.84 -9.55
N GLN A 218 5.17 -17.80 -8.72
CA GLN A 218 5.84 -19.00 -8.22
C GLN A 218 5.01 -19.75 -7.19
N ALA A 219 4.30 -19.05 -6.30
CA ALA A 219 3.40 -19.68 -5.33
C ALA A 219 2.22 -20.37 -6.02
N GLU A 220 1.57 -19.70 -6.99
CA GLU A 220 0.50 -20.30 -7.79
C GLU A 220 1.00 -21.52 -8.59
N ALA A 221 2.22 -21.46 -9.13
CA ALA A 221 2.84 -22.59 -9.82
C ALA A 221 3.26 -23.76 -8.90
N LEU A 222 3.36 -23.56 -7.59
CA LEU A 222 3.65 -24.64 -6.63
C LEU A 222 2.36 -25.33 -6.15
N ASP A 223 1.25 -24.61 -6.11
CA ASP A 223 -0.07 -25.17 -5.77
C ASP A 223 -0.70 -25.96 -6.92
N GLU A 224 -0.35 -25.68 -8.19
CA GLU A 224 -0.80 -26.48 -9.35
C GLU A 224 -0.19 -27.90 -9.42
N TRP A 225 0.81 -28.21 -8.59
CA TRP A 225 1.53 -29.50 -8.59
C TRP A 225 1.24 -30.37 -7.36
N LYS A 226 0.22 -30.02 -6.56
CA LYS A 226 -0.33 -30.84 -5.47
C LYS A 226 -1.77 -31.23 -5.74
#